data_AF-A0A853ERN2-F1
#
_entry.id   AF-A0A853ERN2-F1
#
_cell.length_a   1.000
_cell.length_b   1.000
_cell.length_c   1.000
_cell.angle_alpha   90.00
_cell.angle_beta   90.00
_cell.angle_gamma   90.00
#
_symmetry.space_group_name_H-M   'P 1'
#
loop_
_entity.id
_entity.type
_entity.pdbx_description
1 polymer ?
#
loop_
_entity_poly.entity_id
_entity_poly.type
_entity_poly.pdbx_seq_one_letter_code
_entity_poly.pdbx_strand_id
1 'polypeptide(L)'
;MAPVRQSAAGRTSRGRRSAAVLAACCLTVTASCASETTCPAVATASTLEVRLAAAWPDRSSWDVGVGCDEEAGCAELDDTPGPDRALTVGMPDAARTVDVTVRALGSGETVHAQEHDPAWTRTTQPGPCGSTFSSGVLVLDVRHAPG
;
A
#
# COMPACT_ATOMS: atom_id res chain seq x y z
N MET A 1 -54.97 26.51 -19.42
CA MET A 1 -54.58 25.19 -18.87
C MET A 1 -53.80 25.47 -17.59
N ALA A 2 -54.15 24.78 -16.49
CA ALA A 2 -54.21 25.24 -15.09
C ALA A 2 -55.62 25.78 -14.71
N PRO A 3 -56.17 25.58 -13.48
CA PRO A 3 -55.80 24.64 -12.40
C PRO A 3 -57.00 24.03 -11.61
N VAL A 4 -56.69 23.31 -10.50
CA VAL A 4 -57.41 23.34 -9.19
C VAL A 4 -58.67 22.46 -8.92
N ARG A 5 -58.40 21.44 -8.09
CA ARG A 5 -59.01 21.04 -6.79
C ARG A 5 -60.49 20.67 -6.65
N GLN A 6 -60.70 19.55 -5.94
CA GLN A 6 -61.45 19.40 -4.67
C GLN A 6 -61.08 18.00 -4.12
N SER A 7 -60.44 17.75 -2.95
CA SER A 7 -60.77 18.10 -1.55
C SER A 7 -62.26 17.90 -1.25
N ALA A 8 -62.75 17.08 -0.31
CA ALA A 8 -62.15 16.43 0.84
C ALA A 8 -63.15 15.39 1.42
N ALA A 9 -62.68 14.44 2.24
CA ALA A 9 -63.27 13.99 3.51
C ALA A 9 -62.41 12.81 4.00
N GLY A 10 -61.65 12.92 5.10
CA GLY A 10 -62.20 13.00 6.45
C GLY A 10 -62.34 11.58 7.00
N ARG A 11 -61.25 10.86 7.31
CA ARG A 11 -60.48 10.86 8.57
C ARG A 11 -61.26 10.29 9.77
N THR A 12 -61.01 9.01 10.08
CA THR A 12 -61.06 8.37 11.41
C THR A 12 -60.16 7.12 11.31
N SER A 13 -59.29 6.71 12.23
CA SER A 13 -58.85 7.22 13.53
C SER A 13 -57.69 6.31 13.99
N ARG A 14 -56.59 6.93 14.46
CA ARG A 14 -55.81 6.58 15.66
C ARG A 14 -55.29 5.12 15.85
N GLY A 15 -53.96 4.97 15.89
CA GLY A 15 -53.30 3.85 16.58
C GLY A 15 -51.90 3.51 16.04
N ARG A 16 -50.89 4.35 16.31
CA ARG A 16 -49.73 4.02 17.19
C ARG A 16 -48.71 2.99 16.61
N ARG A 17 -47.48 3.51 16.45
CA ARG A 17 -46.16 2.84 16.55
C ARG A 17 -45.51 2.34 15.24
N SER A 18 -44.78 3.28 14.65
CA SER A 18 -43.35 3.22 14.31
C SER A 18 -42.77 2.04 13.50
N ALA A 19 -42.06 2.48 12.45
CA ALA A 19 -40.81 1.93 11.92
C ALA A 19 -40.90 0.59 11.16
N ALA A 20 -41.29 0.67 9.88
CA ALA A 20 -40.91 -0.33 8.89
C ALA A 20 -39.46 -0.04 8.45
N VAL A 21 -38.55 -0.61 9.24
CA VAL A 21 -37.23 -1.17 8.92
C VAL A 21 -36.73 -0.88 7.50
N LEU A 22 -35.66 -0.08 7.44
CA LEU A 22 -34.76 0.05 6.29
C LEU A 22 -34.39 -1.33 5.77
N ALA A 23 -34.68 -1.56 4.48
CA ALA A 23 -34.22 -2.73 3.74
C ALA A 23 -32.70 -2.82 3.84
N ALA A 24 -32.24 -3.79 4.63
CA ALA A 24 -30.86 -4.19 4.72
C ALA A 24 -30.45 -4.80 3.37
N CYS A 25 -29.71 -4.04 2.56
CA CYS A 25 -28.82 -4.62 1.56
C CYS A 25 -27.65 -5.28 2.29
N CYS A 26 -27.93 -6.40 2.98
CA CYS A 26 -26.89 -7.33 3.39
C CYS A 26 -26.44 -8.08 2.13
N LEU A 27 -25.44 -7.53 1.45
CA LEU A 27 -24.50 -8.35 0.69
C LEU A 27 -23.70 -9.18 1.69
N THR A 28 -24.35 -10.18 2.28
CA THR A 28 -23.66 -11.28 2.94
C THR A 28 -23.03 -12.12 1.84
N VAL A 29 -21.80 -11.76 1.49
CA VAL A 29 -20.86 -12.70 0.86
C VAL A 29 -20.58 -13.76 1.91
N THR A 30 -21.46 -14.76 1.99
CA THR A 30 -21.12 -16.02 2.65
C THR A 30 -20.09 -16.69 1.78
N ALA A 31 -18.81 -16.36 2.01
CA ALA A 31 -17.72 -17.22 1.63
C ALA A 31 -17.91 -18.51 2.43
N SER A 32 -18.67 -19.45 1.86
CA SER A 32 -18.74 -20.82 2.32
C SER A 32 -17.39 -21.46 2.03
N CYS A 33 -16.42 -21.20 2.90
CA CYS A 33 -15.22 -22.02 3.02
C CYS A 33 -15.66 -23.36 3.58
N ALA A 34 -15.90 -24.32 2.70
CA ALA A 34 -15.95 -25.71 3.09
C ALA A 34 -14.60 -26.06 3.74
N SER A 35 -14.64 -26.64 4.93
CA SER A 35 -13.53 -27.36 5.53
C SER A 35 -12.91 -28.25 4.45
N GLU A 36 -11.58 -28.18 4.25
CA GLU A 36 -10.79 -28.70 3.12
C GLU A 36 -10.44 -27.70 1.99
N THR A 37 -10.71 -26.40 2.15
CA THR A 37 -10.23 -25.39 1.21
C THR A 37 -8.79 -25.00 1.51
N THR A 38 -7.82 -25.58 0.79
CA THR A 38 -6.48 -24.99 0.65
C THR A 38 -6.66 -23.55 0.18
N CYS A 39 -6.49 -22.57 1.07
CA CYS A 39 -6.50 -21.18 0.64
C CYS A 39 -5.34 -21.03 -0.35
N PRO A 40 -5.55 -20.59 -1.60
CA PRO A 40 -4.42 -20.22 -2.43
C PRO A 40 -3.64 -19.18 -1.61
N ALA A 41 -2.37 -19.44 -1.35
CA ALA A 41 -1.51 -18.47 -0.68
C ALA A 41 -1.46 -17.24 -1.58
N VAL A 42 -2.34 -16.28 -1.33
CA VAL A 42 -2.26 -14.98 -1.96
C VAL A 42 -1.09 -14.30 -1.28
N ALA A 43 0.11 -14.48 -1.85
CA ALA A 43 1.29 -13.75 -1.45
C ALA A 43 0.94 -12.26 -1.60
N THR A 44 0.67 -11.61 -0.47
CA THR A 44 0.51 -10.16 -0.45
C THR A 44 1.92 -9.63 -0.60
N ALA A 45 2.21 -9.01 -1.75
CA ALA A 45 3.57 -8.65 -2.10
C ALA A 45 4.16 -7.71 -1.04
N SER A 46 5.42 -7.94 -0.66
CA SER A 46 6.09 -7.12 0.35
C SER A 46 6.54 -5.81 -0.28
N THR A 47 6.57 -4.72 0.49
CA THR A 47 6.90 -3.39 -0.04
C THR A 47 8.14 -2.83 0.62
N LEU A 48 9.06 -2.26 -0.16
CA LEU A 48 10.22 -1.52 0.33
C LEU A 48 10.13 -0.07 -0.11
N GLU A 49 10.27 0.85 0.83
CA GLU A 49 10.43 2.27 0.53
C GLU A 49 11.86 2.71 0.88
N VAL A 50 12.53 3.34 -0.08
CA VAL A 50 13.85 3.93 0.09
C VAL A 50 13.74 5.43 -0.12
N ARG A 51 14.22 6.21 0.85
CA ARG A 51 14.04 7.67 0.88
C ARG A 51 15.35 8.35 1.20
N LEU A 52 15.70 9.40 0.46
CA LEU A 52 16.74 10.33 0.91
C LEU A 52 16.24 11.13 2.11
N ALA A 53 17.04 11.25 3.17
CA ALA A 53 16.66 12.06 4.33
C ALA A 53 16.44 13.54 3.92
N ALA A 54 15.57 14.24 4.67
CA ALA A 54 15.25 15.64 4.39
C ALA A 54 16.46 16.59 4.48
N ALA A 55 17.54 16.17 5.14
CA ALA A 55 18.79 16.93 5.27
C ALA A 55 19.67 16.90 4.01
N TRP A 56 19.31 16.12 2.98
CA TRP A 56 20.04 16.10 1.72
C TRP A 56 19.93 17.45 0.99
N PRO A 57 21.06 18.05 0.59
CA PRO A 57 21.05 19.28 -0.20
C PRO A 57 20.38 19.03 -1.54
N ASP A 58 19.53 19.97 -1.99
CA ASP A 58 18.86 19.93 -3.29
C ASP A 58 18.26 18.56 -3.62
N ARG A 59 17.48 18.00 -2.68
CA ARG A 59 16.95 16.63 -2.72
C ARG A 59 16.39 16.20 -4.09
N SER A 60 15.69 17.09 -4.78
CA SER A 60 15.08 16.82 -6.10
C SER A 60 16.08 16.72 -7.26
N SER A 61 17.37 16.99 -7.03
CA SER A 61 18.45 16.81 -8.01
C SER A 61 19.03 15.39 -8.00
N TRP A 62 18.58 14.54 -7.09
CA TRP A 62 19.07 13.19 -6.90
C TRP A 62 18.06 12.15 -7.34
N ASP A 63 18.60 11.05 -7.85
CA ASP A 63 17.90 9.85 -8.22
C ASP A 63 18.36 8.70 -7.32
N VAL A 64 17.41 8.00 -6.71
CA VAL A 64 17.69 6.78 -5.94
C VAL A 64 17.44 5.58 -6.86
N GLY A 65 18.42 4.70 -6.98
CA GLY A 65 18.28 3.39 -7.60
C GLY A 65 18.41 2.30 -6.55
N VAL A 66 17.59 1.25 -6.66
CA VAL A 66 17.62 0.10 -5.74
C VAL A 66 17.79 -1.19 -6.54
N GLY A 67 18.82 -1.95 -6.20
CA GLY A 67 19.05 -3.30 -6.69
C GLY A 67 18.83 -4.32 -5.59
N CYS A 68 18.25 -5.46 -5.93
CA CYS A 68 18.12 -6.60 -5.03
C CYS A 68 18.65 -7.84 -5.73
N ASP A 69 19.06 -8.83 -4.94
CA ASP A 69 19.39 -10.15 -5.46
C ASP A 69 18.25 -10.71 -6.31
N GLU A 70 18.60 -11.45 -7.37
CA GLU A 70 17.60 -12.06 -8.27
C GLU A 70 16.63 -12.98 -7.50
N GLU A 71 17.12 -13.63 -6.44
CA GLU A 71 16.30 -14.43 -5.53
C GLU A 71 15.31 -13.56 -4.74
N ALA A 72 15.74 -12.43 -4.18
CA ALA A 72 14.85 -11.50 -3.50
C ALA A 72 13.74 -10.98 -4.42
N GLY A 73 14.08 -10.73 -5.69
CA GLY A 73 13.18 -10.28 -6.74
C GLY A 73 12.51 -8.96 -6.38
N CYS A 74 13.08 -7.84 -6.81
CA CYS A 74 12.44 -6.54 -6.65
C CYS A 74 12.04 -5.90 -7.98
N ALA A 75 10.91 -5.22 -7.93
CA ALA A 75 10.35 -4.48 -9.05
C ALA A 75 9.94 -3.09 -8.56
N GLU A 76 10.39 -2.05 -9.23
CA GLU A 76 9.99 -0.68 -8.95
C GLU A 76 8.48 -0.52 -9.20
N LEU A 77 7.79 0.16 -8.28
CA LEU A 77 6.38 0.51 -8.42
C LEU A 77 6.18 1.75 -9.30
N ASP A 78 7.20 2.60 -9.36
CA ASP A 78 7.26 3.82 -10.16
C ASP A 78 8.72 3.96 -10.65
N ASP A 79 8.90 4.05 -11.97
CA ASP A 79 10.18 4.20 -12.65
C ASP A 79 10.58 5.67 -12.85
N THR A 80 9.77 6.61 -12.36
CA THR A 80 10.05 8.04 -12.43
C THR A 80 11.29 8.38 -11.61
N PRO A 81 12.34 8.99 -12.22
CA PRO A 81 13.53 9.38 -11.48
C PRO A 81 13.25 10.34 -10.33
N GLY A 82 13.90 10.14 -9.19
CA GLY A 82 13.66 10.98 -8.02
C GLY A 82 14.31 10.50 -6.72
N PRO A 83 14.17 11.30 -5.65
CA PRO A 83 14.84 11.06 -4.36
C PRO A 83 14.19 9.96 -3.51
N ASP A 84 13.10 9.40 -3.98
CA ASP A 84 12.30 8.40 -3.29
C ASP A 84 12.02 7.24 -4.25
N ARG A 85 12.08 6.03 -3.72
CA ARG A 85 11.75 4.81 -4.45
C ARG A 85 10.83 3.93 -3.63
N ALA A 86 9.85 3.36 -4.32
CA ALA A 86 8.96 2.36 -3.77
C ALA A 86 9.06 1.11 -4.65
N LEU A 87 9.27 -0.05 -4.02
CA LEU A 87 9.46 -1.32 -4.70
C LEU A 87 8.53 -2.37 -4.13
N THR A 88 8.12 -3.29 -4.99
CA THR A 88 7.61 -4.60 -4.59
C THR A 88 8.76 -5.57 -4.44
N VAL A 89 8.79 -6.33 -3.36
CA VAL A 89 9.78 -7.38 -3.06
C VAL A 89 9.06 -8.71 -2.94
N GLY A 90 9.49 -9.68 -3.75
CA GLY A 90 8.91 -11.02 -3.80
C GLY A 90 9.26 -11.85 -2.57
N MET A 91 10.54 -11.89 -2.21
CA MET A 91 11.06 -12.66 -1.08
C MET A 91 11.82 -11.75 -0.10
N PRO A 92 11.13 -11.11 0.87
CA PRO A 92 11.78 -10.19 1.82
C PRO A 92 12.84 -10.88 2.69
N ASP A 93 12.71 -12.18 2.93
CA ASP A 93 13.68 -12.95 3.73
C ASP A 93 14.99 -13.22 2.99
N ALA A 94 14.95 -13.17 1.65
CA ALA A 94 16.13 -13.15 0.78
C ALA A 94 16.64 -11.73 0.56
N ALA A 95 15.77 -10.71 0.60
CA ALA A 95 16.10 -9.28 0.56
C ALA A 95 16.65 -8.74 1.89
N ARG A 96 17.57 -9.48 2.53
CA ARG A 96 18.20 -9.06 3.80
C ARG A 96 19.11 -7.86 3.59
N THR A 97 19.70 -7.75 2.40
CA THR A 97 20.46 -6.61 1.96
C THR A 97 19.92 -6.14 0.62
N VAL A 98 19.98 -4.83 0.39
CA VAL A 98 19.66 -4.20 -0.91
C VAL A 98 20.77 -3.23 -1.28
N ASP A 99 21.18 -3.27 -2.53
CA ASP A 99 22.12 -2.29 -3.08
C ASP A 99 21.39 -0.98 -3.35
N VAL A 100 21.84 0.09 -2.72
CA VAL A 100 21.27 1.42 -2.96
C VAL A 100 22.30 2.30 -3.62
N THR A 101 21.91 2.88 -4.76
CA THR A 101 22.70 3.86 -5.48
C THR A 101 22.01 5.21 -5.46
N VAL A 102 22.79 6.29 -5.33
CA VAL A 102 22.28 7.65 -5.47
C VAL A 102 23.07 8.36 -6.56
N ARG A 103 22.34 8.92 -7.53
CA ARG A 103 22.90 9.55 -8.72
C ARG A 103 22.43 10.99 -8.85
N ALA A 104 23.30 11.88 -9.30
CA ALA A 104 22.89 13.21 -9.72
C ALA A 104 22.11 13.13 -11.04
N LEU A 105 20.89 13.66 -11.08
CA LEU A 105 20.06 13.66 -12.29
C LEU A 105 20.69 14.45 -13.45
N GLY A 106 21.41 15.53 -13.13
CA GLY A 106 21.99 16.41 -14.15
C GLY A 106 23.24 15.85 -14.83
N SER A 107 24.05 15.07 -14.11
CA SER A 107 25.33 14.53 -14.62
C SER A 107 25.34 13.00 -14.78
N GLY A 108 24.41 12.29 -14.14
CA GLY A 108 24.42 10.83 -14.02
C GLY A 108 25.49 10.29 -13.06
N GLU A 109 26.25 11.17 -12.39
CA GLU A 109 27.32 10.80 -11.48
C GLU A 109 26.75 10.06 -10.25
N THR A 110 27.35 8.91 -9.92
CA THR A 110 26.97 8.15 -8.71
C THR A 110 27.79 8.66 -7.53
N VAL A 111 27.11 9.20 -6.52
CA VAL A 111 27.73 9.78 -5.31
C VAL A 111 27.65 8.84 -4.11
N HIS A 112 26.77 7.84 -4.19
CA HIS A 112 26.62 6.79 -3.18
C HIS A 112 26.28 5.47 -3.85
N ALA A 113 26.91 4.39 -3.41
CA ALA A 113 26.63 3.02 -3.83
C ALA A 113 27.03 2.08 -2.69
N GLN A 114 26.04 1.54 -1.97
CA GLN A 114 26.30 0.67 -0.83
C GLN A 114 25.12 -0.26 -0.57
N GLU A 115 25.40 -1.43 -0.01
CA GLU A 115 24.42 -2.34 0.56
C GLU A 115 23.82 -1.80 1.87
N HIS A 116 22.52 -1.97 2.04
CA HIS A 116 21.77 -1.62 3.25
C HIS A 116 20.91 -2.78 3.71
N ASP A 117 20.73 -2.91 5.02
CA ASP A 117 19.80 -3.88 5.64
C ASP A 117 18.46 -3.17 5.93
N PRO A 118 17.39 -3.44 5.17
CA PRO A 118 16.09 -2.83 5.42
C PRO A 118 15.49 -3.37 6.72
N ALA A 119 15.01 -2.46 7.57
CA ALA A 119 14.27 -2.84 8.77
C ALA A 119 12.87 -3.37 8.40
N TRP A 120 12.78 -4.65 8.06
CA TRP A 120 11.54 -5.31 7.68
C TRP A 120 10.61 -5.50 8.88
N THR A 121 9.38 -5.03 8.75
CA THR A 121 8.29 -5.31 9.67
C THR A 121 7.33 -6.30 9.03
N ARG A 122 7.16 -7.47 9.67
CA ARG A 122 6.25 -8.52 9.20
C ARG A 122 4.90 -8.41 9.91
N THR A 123 3.82 -8.39 9.14
CA THR A 123 2.45 -8.37 9.65
C THR A 123 1.69 -9.57 9.09
N THR A 124 0.96 -10.27 9.97
CA THR A 124 0.10 -11.39 9.60
C THR A 124 -1.35 -11.04 9.88
N GLN A 125 -2.20 -11.15 8.87
CA GLN A 125 -3.64 -10.91 9.02
C GLN A 125 -4.30 -12.07 9.77
N PRO A 126 -5.19 -11.81 10.74
CA PRO A 126 -5.94 -12.87 11.42
C PRO A 126 -6.98 -13.50 10.51
N GLY A 127 -7.24 -14.81 10.71
CA GLY A 127 -8.29 -15.56 10.03
C GLY A 127 -7.81 -16.89 9.44
N PRO A 128 -8.72 -17.77 9.00
CA PRO A 128 -8.38 -19.10 8.50
C PRO A 128 -7.53 -19.10 7.21
N CYS A 129 -7.51 -17.99 6.47
CA CYS A 129 -6.67 -17.78 5.28
C CYS A 129 -5.68 -16.61 5.46
N GLY A 130 -5.21 -16.34 6.69
CA GLY A 130 -4.36 -15.19 6.97
C GLY A 130 -3.18 -15.05 6.00
N SER A 131 -2.98 -13.86 5.44
CA SER A 131 -1.80 -13.53 4.63
C SER A 131 -0.70 -12.93 5.50
N THR A 132 0.55 -13.14 5.10
CA THR A 132 1.71 -12.47 5.70
C THR A 132 2.30 -11.54 4.67
N PHE A 133 2.58 -10.31 5.08
CA PHE A 133 3.29 -9.32 4.27
C PHE A 133 4.40 -8.67 5.09
N SER A 134 5.43 -8.21 4.39
CA SER A 134 6.52 -7.45 5.00
C SER A 134 6.55 -6.04 4.41
N SER A 135 6.83 -5.06 5.26
CA SER A 135 7.08 -3.67 4.85
C SER A 135 8.43 -3.22 5.39
N GLY A 136 9.29 -2.71 4.52
CA GLY A 136 10.59 -2.15 4.86
C GLY A 136 10.63 -0.66 4.56
N VAL A 137 11.29 0.11 5.43
CA VAL A 137 11.60 1.53 5.17
C VAL A 137 13.08 1.76 5.42
N LEU A 138 13.77 2.30 4.43
CA LEU A 138 15.18 2.68 4.49
C LEU A 138 15.31 4.18 4.25
N VAL A 139 16.00 4.88 5.16
CA VAL A 139 16.25 6.32 5.06
C VAL A 139 17.74 6.58 4.99
N LEU A 140 18.21 7.16 3.88
CA LEU A 140 19.62 7.48 3.67
C LEU A 140 19.97 8.86 4.26
N ASP A 141 20.85 8.89 5.26
CA ASP A 141 21.30 10.10 5.94
C ASP A 141 22.35 10.91 5.14
N VAL A 142 22.53 12.21 5.47
CA VAL A 142 23.44 13.17 4.83
C VAL A 142 24.92 12.79 4.92
N ARG A 143 25.29 11.84 5.78
CA ARG A 143 26.66 11.26 5.80
C ARG A 143 27.06 10.61 4.47
N HIS A 144 26.09 10.40 3.58
CA HIS A 144 26.25 9.86 2.23
C HIS A 144 26.11 10.93 1.13
N ALA A 145 26.03 12.22 1.50
CA ALA A 145 26.01 13.32 0.54
C ALA A 145 27.41 13.54 -0.07
N PRO A 146 27.50 13.98 -1.34
CA PRO A 146 28.77 14.37 -1.93
C PRO A 146 29.38 15.56 -1.19
N GLY A 147 30.70 15.49 -0.96
CA GLY A 147 31.50 16.52 -0.30
C GLY A 147 31.98 17.63 -1.22
#